data_AF-A0A2M8GKJ0-F1
#
_entry.id   AF-A0A2M8GKJ0-F1
#
_cell.length_a   1.000
_cell.length_b   1.000
_cell.length_c   1.000
_cell.angle_alpha   90.00
_cell.angle_beta   90.00
_cell.angle_gamma   90.00
#
_symmetry.space_group_name_H-M   'P 1'
#
loop_
_entity.id
_entity.type
_entity.pdbx_description
1 polymer ?
#
loop_
_entity_poly.entity_id
_entity_poly.type
_entity_poly.pdbx_seq_one_letter_code
_entity_poly.pdbx_strand_id
1 'polypeptide(L)'
;MTTKLIKIGDAAQLLGVSIDTLRRWDKASTFSSVRTGTQGHRFYRFSDVEFKLNSSTNHRNLALEWVQSPNGFTLNPQIHCETRDVFQSRLETLQYQLGRTMPIDGIVSLAIAVTGEIGNNSYDHNLGNWPDMMGIFFYYDEKNKSIILADRGQGVLSTLRHARPELKNSVEALTVAFTETVSGRQPEVRGNGLKFVRSVISDNPLSLDFQTGNAFLHMKQHNNNLFIQEANTTIKGCFATIKIEKNQ
;
A
#
# COMPACT_ATOMS: atom_id res chain seq x y z
N MET A 1 -28.66 24.93 2.26
CA MET A 1 -28.36 23.48 2.24
C MET A 1 -28.12 23.02 3.66
N THR A 2 -28.81 21.98 4.12
CA THR A 2 -28.83 21.50 5.51
C THR A 2 -27.48 20.90 5.89
N THR A 3 -26.79 21.50 6.86
CA THR A 3 -25.53 20.99 7.42
C THR A 3 -25.81 19.75 8.28
N LYS A 4 -25.79 18.57 7.66
CA LYS A 4 -25.96 17.30 8.35
C LYS A 4 -24.88 17.15 9.43
N LEU A 5 -25.29 17.09 10.69
CA LEU A 5 -24.41 16.82 11.83
C LEU A 5 -24.49 15.34 12.19
N ILE A 6 -23.35 14.75 12.53
CA ILE A 6 -23.24 13.36 13.01
C ILE A 6 -22.61 13.33 14.40
N LYS A 7 -22.95 12.33 15.21
CA LYS A 7 -22.42 12.19 16.57
C LYS A 7 -20.94 11.80 16.51
N ILE A 8 -20.19 12.09 17.58
CA ILE A 8 -18.78 11.70 17.69
C ILE A 8 -18.55 10.19 17.51
N GLY A 9 -19.48 9.34 17.94
CA GLY A 9 -19.40 7.89 17.73
C GLY A 9 -19.44 7.52 16.24
N ASP A 10 -20.42 8.08 15.52
CA ASP A 10 -20.58 7.85 14.08
C ASP A 10 -19.38 8.42 13.29
N ALA A 11 -18.91 9.61 13.66
CA ALA A 11 -17.72 10.21 13.05
C ALA A 11 -16.46 9.38 13.31
N ALA A 12 -16.28 8.85 14.53
CA ALA A 12 -15.16 8.00 14.90
C ALA A 12 -15.15 6.71 14.07
N GLN A 13 -16.33 6.09 13.92
CA GLN A 13 -16.52 4.90 13.11
C GLN A 13 -16.22 5.16 11.64
N LEU A 14 -16.74 6.25 11.06
CA LEU A 14 -16.51 6.62 9.67
C LEU A 14 -15.03 6.94 9.37
N LEU A 15 -14.33 7.57 10.32
CA LEU A 15 -12.91 7.92 10.19
C LEU A 15 -11.95 6.80 10.59
N GLY A 16 -12.45 5.67 11.10
CA GLY A 16 -11.63 4.53 11.53
C GLY A 16 -10.72 4.84 12.73
N VAL A 17 -11.14 5.72 13.66
CA VAL A 17 -10.37 6.12 14.85
C VAL A 17 -11.19 5.98 16.13
N SER A 18 -10.54 5.97 17.30
CA SER A 18 -11.25 5.99 18.57
C SER A 18 -11.93 7.35 18.85
N ILE A 19 -13.01 7.33 19.63
CA ILE A 19 -13.68 8.55 20.13
C ILE A 19 -12.67 9.49 20.84
N ASP A 20 -11.73 8.93 21.60
CA ASP A 20 -10.71 9.72 22.29
C ASP A 20 -9.71 10.39 21.34
N THR A 21 -9.47 9.81 20.17
CA THR A 21 -8.66 10.45 19.13
C THR A 21 -9.38 11.66 18.54
N LEU A 22 -10.69 11.57 18.29
CA LEU A 22 -11.50 12.72 17.88
C LEU A 22 -11.56 13.81 18.96
N ARG A 23 -11.66 13.44 20.24
CA ARG A 23 -11.61 14.40 21.36
C ARG A 23 -10.28 15.15 21.44
N ARG A 24 -9.16 14.46 21.18
CA ARG A 24 -7.84 15.10 21.10
C ARG A 24 -7.75 16.08 19.94
N TRP A 25 -8.25 15.70 18.75
CA TRP A 25 -8.24 16.58 17.58
C TRP A 25 -9.13 17.81 17.74
N ASP A 26 -10.26 17.66 18.43
CA ASP A 26 -11.14 18.79 18.82
C ASP A 26 -10.43 19.74 19.79
N LYS A 27 -9.73 19.20 20.81
CA LYS A 27 -8.95 20.01 21.76
C LYS A 27 -7.78 20.75 21.09
N ALA A 28 -7.18 20.14 20.07
CA ALA A 28 -6.08 20.71 19.31
C ALA A 28 -6.55 21.64 18.16
N SER A 29 -7.86 21.84 18.00
CA SER A 29 -8.46 22.60 16.89
C SER A 29 -8.12 22.10 15.48
N THR A 30 -7.60 20.87 15.36
CA THR A 30 -7.23 20.24 14.08
C THR A 30 -8.43 19.61 13.38
N PHE A 31 -9.48 19.27 14.13
CA PHE A 31 -10.76 18.81 13.61
C PHE A 31 -11.86 19.15 14.61
N SER A 32 -12.44 20.33 14.45
CA SER A 32 -13.30 20.96 15.47
C SER A 32 -14.72 20.43 15.42
N SER A 33 -15.25 20.13 16.60
CA SER A 33 -16.65 19.75 16.78
C SER A 33 -17.57 20.99 16.87
N VAL A 34 -18.83 20.79 16.52
CA VAL A 34 -19.93 21.68 16.86
C VAL A 34 -20.56 21.16 18.15
N ARG A 35 -20.65 22.01 19.17
CA ARG A 35 -21.28 21.65 20.45
C ARG A 35 -22.74 22.06 20.44
N THR A 36 -23.64 21.13 20.71
CA THR A 36 -25.09 21.41 20.77
C THR A 36 -25.72 20.78 22.02
N GLY A 37 -26.80 21.41 22.50
CA GLY A 37 -27.54 21.02 23.71
C GLY A 37 -26.93 21.54 25.03
N THR A 38 -27.70 21.44 26.11
CA THR A 38 -27.35 21.93 27.47
C THR A 38 -26.15 21.22 28.09
N GLN A 39 -25.87 19.98 27.67
CA GLN A 39 -24.71 19.19 28.13
C GLN A 39 -23.48 19.30 27.21
N GLY A 40 -23.56 20.07 26.11
CA GLY A 40 -22.41 20.34 25.24
C GLY A 40 -21.88 19.11 24.48
N HIS A 41 -22.77 18.25 23.96
CA HIS A 41 -22.35 17.07 23.20
C HIS A 41 -21.64 17.47 21.90
N ARG A 42 -20.63 16.67 21.53
CA ARG A 42 -19.81 16.90 20.33
C ARG A 42 -20.46 16.28 19.09
N PHE A 43 -20.66 17.11 18.08
CA PHE A 43 -21.08 16.73 16.75
C PHE A 43 -20.06 17.17 15.71
N TYR A 44 -20.02 16.45 14.59
CA TYR A 44 -19.18 16.81 13.45
C TYR A 44 -20.06 17.06 12.24
N ARG A 45 -19.70 18.06 11.44
CA ARG A 45 -20.35 18.26 10.14
C ARG A 45 -19.98 17.09 9.24
N PHE A 46 -20.99 16.47 8.63
CA PHE A 46 -20.80 15.38 7.71
C PHE A 46 -19.88 15.79 6.55
N SER A 47 -20.02 17.01 6.04
CA SER A 47 -19.13 17.59 5.02
C SER A 47 -17.67 17.68 5.47
N ASP A 48 -17.40 17.97 6.76
CA ASP A 48 -16.03 18.08 7.28
C ASP A 48 -15.42 16.68 7.46
N VAL A 49 -16.24 15.68 7.81
CA VAL A 49 -15.87 14.26 7.89
C VAL A 49 -15.59 13.69 6.51
N GLU A 50 -16.47 13.96 5.55
CA GLU A 50 -16.33 13.60 4.14
C GLU A 50 -15.11 14.30 3.53
N PHE A 51 -14.92 15.59 3.81
CA PHE A 51 -13.69 16.29 3.47
C PHE A 51 -12.49 15.61 4.13
N LYS A 52 -12.52 15.20 5.41
CA LYS A 52 -11.37 14.50 6.02
C LYS A 52 -11.08 13.13 5.41
N LEU A 53 -12.09 12.44 4.91
CA LEU A 53 -11.96 11.17 4.18
C LEU A 53 -11.40 11.40 2.77
N ASN A 54 -11.79 12.50 2.12
CA ASN A 54 -11.48 12.83 0.72
C ASN A 54 -10.32 13.84 0.56
N SER A 55 -9.85 14.44 1.65
CA SER A 55 -8.76 15.42 1.72
C SER A 55 -7.45 14.68 1.83
N SER A 56 -6.88 14.29 0.69
CA SER A 56 -5.44 14.44 0.33
C SER A 56 -4.35 13.98 1.32
N THR A 57 -4.67 13.26 2.41
CA THR A 57 -3.70 12.80 3.43
C THR A 57 -3.71 11.28 3.60
N ASN A 58 -4.64 10.56 2.98
CA ASN A 58 -4.58 9.11 2.90
C ASN A 58 -3.95 8.70 1.57
N HIS A 59 -2.62 8.71 1.54
CA HIS A 59 -1.81 8.29 0.39
C HIS A 59 -2.11 6.85 -0.05
N ARG A 60 -2.62 5.99 0.85
CA ARG A 60 -3.09 4.65 0.51
C ARG A 60 -4.34 4.70 -0.37
N ASN A 61 -5.32 5.53 -0.01
CA ASN A 61 -6.53 5.69 -0.81
C ASN A 61 -6.22 6.33 -2.16
N LEU A 62 -5.34 7.33 -2.20
CA LEU A 62 -4.88 7.94 -3.45
C LEU A 62 -4.20 6.91 -4.36
N ALA A 63 -3.32 6.07 -3.81
CA ALA A 63 -2.68 4.99 -4.56
C ALA A 63 -3.70 3.98 -5.10
N LEU A 64 -4.71 3.60 -4.29
CA LEU A 64 -5.78 2.69 -4.72
C LEU A 64 -6.65 3.31 -5.82
N GLU A 65 -7.11 4.55 -5.63
CA GLU A 65 -7.85 5.29 -6.66
C GLU A 65 -7.03 5.35 -7.95
N TRP A 66 -5.72 5.61 -7.82
CA TRP A 66 -4.81 5.71 -8.94
C TRP A 66 -4.67 4.40 -9.70
N VAL A 67 -4.64 3.22 -9.07
CA VAL A 67 -4.57 1.93 -9.80
C VAL A 67 -5.94 1.38 -10.23
N GLN A 68 -7.03 1.79 -9.59
CA GLN A 68 -8.40 1.42 -9.94
C GLN A 68 -8.96 2.26 -11.09
N SER A 69 -8.45 3.48 -11.27
CA SER A 69 -8.96 4.40 -12.29
C SER A 69 -8.80 3.80 -13.70
N PRO A 70 -9.84 3.89 -14.57
CA PRO A 70 -9.75 3.40 -15.94
C PRO A 70 -8.58 4.02 -16.72
N ASN A 71 -8.33 5.32 -16.50
CA ASN A 71 -7.22 6.06 -17.07
C ASN A 71 -6.31 6.58 -15.95
N GLY A 72 -5.02 6.64 -16.22
CA GLY A 72 -4.07 7.25 -15.32
C GLY A 72 -4.30 8.76 -15.18
N PHE A 73 -4.07 9.29 -13.98
CA PHE A 73 -3.98 10.74 -13.75
C PHE A 73 -2.62 11.11 -13.15
N THR A 74 -2.21 12.35 -13.40
CA THR A 74 -0.94 12.89 -12.92
C THR A 74 -0.89 12.92 -11.41
N LEU A 75 0.13 12.28 -10.84
CA LEU A 75 0.44 12.32 -9.42
C LEU A 75 1.40 13.46 -9.10
N ASN A 76 1.47 13.85 -7.84
CA ASN A 76 2.52 14.76 -7.37
C ASN A 76 3.90 14.13 -7.64
N PRO A 77 4.87 14.83 -8.25
CA PRO A 77 6.20 14.30 -8.49
C PRO A 77 6.89 13.76 -7.23
N GLN A 78 6.59 14.26 -6.04
CA GLN A 78 7.17 13.78 -4.77
C GLN A 78 6.75 12.34 -4.41
N ILE A 79 5.61 11.87 -4.91
CA ILE A 79 5.09 10.52 -4.63
C ILE A 79 5.08 9.63 -5.88
N HIS A 80 5.38 10.19 -7.05
CA HIS A 80 5.52 9.44 -8.30
C HIS A 80 6.99 9.31 -8.67
N CYS A 81 7.43 8.07 -8.83
CA CYS A 81 8.76 7.75 -9.33
C CYS A 81 8.60 7.30 -10.78
N GLU A 82 8.76 8.22 -11.72
CA GLU A 82 8.61 7.92 -13.15
C GLU A 82 9.63 6.87 -13.62
N THR A 83 10.87 6.95 -13.14
CA THR A 83 11.97 6.08 -13.55
C THR A 83 12.57 5.29 -12.37
N ARG A 84 13.27 4.20 -12.69
CA ARG A 84 13.90 3.31 -11.69
C ARG A 84 14.94 4.05 -10.85
N ASP A 85 15.75 4.92 -11.45
CA ASP A 85 16.76 5.71 -10.75
C ASP A 85 16.14 6.70 -9.75
N VAL A 86 15.01 7.33 -10.10
CA VAL A 86 14.25 8.17 -9.16
C VAL A 86 13.73 7.34 -7.98
N PHE A 87 13.20 6.14 -8.24
CA PHE A 87 12.76 5.24 -7.18
C PHE A 87 13.91 4.81 -6.27
N GLN A 88 15.04 4.38 -6.85
CA GLN A 88 16.21 3.93 -6.08
C GLN A 88 16.77 5.05 -5.19
N SER A 89 16.93 6.25 -5.73
CA SER A 89 17.41 7.40 -4.94
C SER A 89 16.47 7.74 -3.77
N ARG A 90 15.15 7.63 -3.96
CA ARG A 90 14.17 7.84 -2.88
C ARG A 90 14.16 6.71 -1.87
N LEU A 91 14.38 5.47 -2.30
CA LEU A 91 14.49 4.32 -1.41
C LEU A 91 15.72 4.44 -0.49
N GLU A 92 16.87 4.85 -1.04
CA GLU A 92 18.08 5.15 -0.28
C GLU A 92 17.86 6.29 0.73
N THR A 93 17.16 7.35 0.30
CA THR A 93 16.77 8.47 1.18
C THR A 93 15.90 7.98 2.33
N LEU A 94 14.91 7.13 2.04
CA LEU A 94 14.04 6.54 3.07
C LEU A 94 14.85 5.66 4.03
N GLN A 95 15.76 4.83 3.53
CA GLN A 95 16.64 4.00 4.37
C GLN A 95 17.42 4.85 5.37
N TYR A 96 18.04 5.93 4.89
CA TYR A 96 18.77 6.87 5.75
C TYR A 96 17.87 7.52 6.81
N GLN A 97 16.67 7.96 6.43
CA GLN A 97 15.70 8.58 7.36
C GLN A 97 15.21 7.59 8.43
N LEU A 98 14.89 6.36 8.03
CA LEU A 98 14.44 5.32 8.95
C LEU A 98 15.56 4.87 9.89
N GLY A 99 16.79 4.70 9.40
CA GLY A 99 17.94 4.32 10.23
C GLY A 99 18.25 5.32 11.35
N ARG A 100 17.87 6.59 11.19
CA ARG A 100 18.02 7.62 12.23
C ARG A 100 16.89 7.64 13.26
N THR A 101 15.72 7.14 12.90
CA THR A 101 14.48 7.29 13.71
C THR A 101 14.00 5.98 14.32
N MET A 102 14.45 4.84 13.79
CA MET A 102 14.12 3.49 14.24
C MET A 102 15.40 2.72 14.56
N PRO A 103 15.81 2.62 15.83
CA PRO A 103 16.99 1.85 16.24
C PRO A 103 16.72 0.34 16.31
N ILE A 104 15.72 -0.18 15.58
CA ILE A 104 15.48 -1.62 15.54
C ILE A 104 16.49 -2.21 14.57
N ASP A 105 17.51 -2.86 15.11
CA ASP A 105 18.60 -3.45 14.34
C ASP A 105 18.05 -4.42 13.27
N GLY A 106 18.45 -4.19 12.02
CA GLY A 106 18.15 -5.06 10.87
C GLY A 106 16.76 -4.93 10.24
N ILE A 107 15.69 -4.58 10.99
CA ILE A 107 14.32 -4.57 10.42
C ILE A 107 14.15 -3.51 9.33
N VAL A 108 14.79 -2.36 9.49
CA VAL A 108 14.75 -1.27 8.51
C VAL A 108 15.38 -1.75 7.20
N SER A 109 16.55 -2.39 7.27
CA SER A 109 17.21 -2.94 6.09
C SER A 109 16.35 -4.00 5.38
N LEU A 110 15.64 -4.84 6.15
CA LEU A 110 14.72 -5.83 5.58
C LEU A 110 13.48 -5.19 4.93
N ALA A 111 12.88 -4.18 5.55
CA ALA A 111 11.76 -3.44 4.98
C ALA A 111 12.17 -2.71 3.68
N ILE A 112 13.37 -2.14 3.65
CA ILE A 112 13.94 -1.49 2.46
C ILE A 112 14.22 -2.53 1.37
N ALA A 113 14.78 -3.70 1.71
CA ALA A 113 15.00 -4.78 0.76
C ALA A 113 13.68 -5.26 0.13
N VAL A 114 12.65 -5.52 0.94
CA VAL A 114 11.31 -5.91 0.43
C VAL A 114 10.71 -4.83 -0.45
N THR A 115 10.84 -3.56 -0.06
CA THR A 115 10.37 -2.42 -0.85
C THR A 115 11.09 -2.35 -2.20
N GLY A 116 12.41 -2.51 -2.20
CA GLY A 116 13.24 -2.53 -3.40
C GLY A 116 12.88 -3.66 -4.35
N GLU A 117 12.69 -4.88 -3.83
CA GLU A 117 12.27 -6.04 -4.62
C GLU A 117 10.92 -5.81 -5.29
N ILE A 118 9.91 -5.33 -4.54
CA ILE A 118 8.58 -5.06 -5.11
C ILE A 118 8.64 -3.92 -6.13
N GLY A 119 9.26 -2.78 -5.78
CA GLY A 119 9.31 -1.62 -6.66
C GLY A 119 10.12 -1.86 -7.93
N ASN A 120 11.24 -2.58 -7.85
CA ASN A 120 12.05 -2.92 -9.03
C ASN A 120 11.31 -3.84 -10.00
N ASN A 121 10.53 -4.80 -9.48
CA ASN A 121 9.70 -5.67 -10.32
C ASN A 121 8.73 -4.87 -11.19
N SER A 122 8.17 -3.76 -10.68
CA SER A 122 7.31 -2.89 -11.48
C SER A 122 8.05 -2.31 -12.69
N TYR A 123 9.34 -1.96 -12.60
CA TYR A 123 10.10 -1.49 -13.76
C TYR A 123 10.56 -2.63 -14.67
N ASP A 124 11.05 -3.73 -14.08
CA ASP A 124 11.61 -4.87 -14.81
C ASP A 124 10.58 -5.54 -15.73
N HIS A 125 9.33 -5.65 -15.28
CA HIS A 125 8.27 -6.36 -16.01
C HIS A 125 7.41 -5.47 -16.90
N ASN A 126 7.54 -4.15 -16.79
CA ASN A 126 6.77 -3.20 -17.60
C ASN A 126 7.63 -2.38 -18.56
N LEU A 127 8.96 -2.56 -18.58
CA LEU A 127 9.82 -1.86 -19.53
C LEU A 127 9.36 -2.11 -20.98
N GLY A 128 9.05 -1.02 -21.70
CA GLY A 128 8.50 -1.05 -23.06
C GLY A 128 7.03 -1.50 -23.18
N ASN A 129 6.37 -1.83 -22.07
CA ASN A 129 5.03 -2.43 -22.03
C ASN A 129 4.11 -1.80 -20.96
N TRP A 130 4.38 -0.56 -20.54
CA TRP A 130 3.48 0.19 -19.67
C TRP A 130 2.14 0.43 -20.38
N PRO A 131 1.00 0.02 -19.81
CA PRO A 131 -0.31 0.18 -20.45
C PRO A 131 -0.73 1.63 -20.70
N ASP A 132 -0.45 2.52 -19.74
CA ASP A 132 -0.81 3.93 -19.85
C ASP A 132 0.24 4.88 -19.25
N MET A 133 0.61 4.71 -17.99
CA MET A 133 1.60 5.57 -17.32
C MET A 133 2.77 4.77 -16.78
N MET A 134 3.97 5.29 -17.06
CA MET A 134 5.22 4.75 -16.56
C MET A 134 5.45 5.10 -15.09
N GLY A 135 6.09 4.19 -14.37
CA GLY A 135 6.59 4.44 -13.04
C GLY A 135 5.61 4.02 -11.94
N ILE A 136 6.00 4.32 -10.70
CA ILE A 136 5.29 3.83 -9.52
C ILE A 136 4.90 4.97 -8.59
N PHE A 137 3.78 4.80 -7.90
CA PHE A 137 3.48 5.50 -6.66
C PHE A 137 4.40 4.95 -5.56
N PHE A 138 5.11 5.83 -4.86
CA PHE A 138 5.96 5.47 -3.72
C PHE A 138 5.80 6.50 -2.60
N TYR A 139 5.40 6.04 -1.42
CA TYR A 139 5.22 6.91 -0.26
C TYR A 139 5.48 6.16 1.05
N TYR A 140 6.08 6.83 2.02
CA TYR A 140 6.20 6.35 3.38
C TYR A 140 5.25 7.11 4.31
N ASP A 141 4.30 6.38 4.90
CA ASP A 141 3.40 6.88 5.93
C ASP A 141 4.06 6.74 7.31
N GLU A 142 4.64 7.84 7.78
CA GLU A 142 5.31 7.92 9.07
C GLU A 142 4.38 7.63 10.27
N LYS A 143 3.08 7.87 10.13
CA LYS A 143 2.10 7.68 11.22
C LYS A 143 1.81 6.20 11.40
N ASN A 144 1.58 5.49 10.28
CA ASN A 144 1.25 4.08 10.28
C ASN A 144 2.48 3.16 10.18
N LYS A 145 3.67 3.73 9.99
CA LYS A 145 4.93 3.01 9.77
C LYS A 145 4.83 2.04 8.59
N SER A 146 4.21 2.52 7.51
CA SER A 146 3.93 1.72 6.33
C SER A 146 4.45 2.37 5.06
N ILE A 147 5.06 1.57 4.21
CA ILE A 147 5.54 1.93 2.87
C ILE A 147 4.47 1.50 1.88
N ILE A 148 4.09 2.40 0.97
CA ILE A 148 3.04 2.20 -0.02
C ILE A 148 3.70 2.23 -1.40
N LEU A 149 3.48 1.17 -2.17
CA LEU A 149 3.90 1.04 -3.56
C LEU A 149 2.68 0.76 -4.42
N ALA A 150 2.59 1.39 -5.59
CA ALA A 150 1.59 0.99 -6.57
C ALA A 150 2.11 1.27 -7.98
N ASP A 151 1.70 0.47 -8.96
CA ASP A 151 2.02 0.69 -10.37
C ASP A 151 0.80 0.40 -11.24
N ARG A 152 0.76 1.00 -12.42
CA ARG A 152 -0.30 0.78 -13.42
C ARG A 152 0.16 -0.14 -14.56
N GLY A 153 1.08 -1.05 -14.27
CA GLY A 153 1.63 -2.01 -15.21
C GLY A 153 0.66 -3.12 -15.63
N GLN A 154 1.21 -4.15 -16.25
CA GLN A 154 0.46 -5.28 -16.79
C GLN A 154 -0.09 -6.24 -15.70
N GLY A 155 0.45 -6.17 -14.49
CA GLY A 155 0.08 -7.05 -13.37
C GLY A 155 0.65 -8.47 -13.48
N VAL A 156 0.62 -9.19 -12.36
CA VAL A 156 1.33 -10.47 -12.20
C VAL A 156 0.83 -11.56 -13.16
N LEU A 157 -0.49 -11.66 -13.37
CA LEU A 157 -1.07 -12.65 -14.28
C LEU A 157 -0.57 -12.48 -15.72
N SER A 158 -0.59 -11.25 -16.23
CA SER A 158 -0.12 -10.97 -17.59
C SER A 158 1.37 -11.28 -17.72
N THR A 159 2.16 -10.84 -16.74
CA THR A 159 3.61 -11.12 -16.70
C THR A 159 3.90 -12.62 -16.69
N LEU A 160 3.26 -13.39 -15.82
CA LEU A 160 3.53 -14.82 -15.69
C LEU A 160 3.03 -15.65 -16.87
N ARG A 161 1.97 -15.23 -17.56
CA ARG A 161 1.44 -15.94 -18.75
C ARG A 161 2.44 -16.09 -19.88
N HIS A 162 3.45 -15.22 -19.96
CA HIS A 162 4.54 -15.36 -20.93
C HIS A 162 5.36 -16.64 -20.72
N ALA A 163 5.48 -17.10 -19.47
CA ALA A 163 6.19 -18.33 -19.12
C ALA A 163 5.23 -19.50 -18.78
N ARG A 164 4.00 -19.20 -18.37
CA ARG A 164 2.97 -20.16 -17.96
C ARG A 164 1.60 -19.79 -18.56
N PRO A 165 1.39 -20.05 -19.86
CA PRO A 165 0.18 -19.65 -20.57
C PRO A 165 -1.12 -20.24 -19.98
N GLU A 166 -1.01 -21.35 -19.24
CA GLU A 166 -2.11 -22.07 -18.62
C GLU A 166 -2.76 -21.36 -17.42
N LEU A 167 -2.10 -20.34 -16.84
CA LEU A 167 -2.63 -19.59 -15.70
C LEU A 167 -3.96 -18.92 -16.03
N LYS A 168 -5.01 -19.22 -15.26
CA LYS A 168 -6.38 -18.85 -15.58
C LYS A 168 -6.78 -17.49 -15.02
N ASN A 169 -6.39 -17.21 -13.79
CA ASN A 169 -6.84 -16.04 -13.04
C ASN A 169 -5.75 -15.45 -12.15
N SER A 170 -5.99 -14.24 -11.64
CA SER A 170 -5.00 -13.52 -10.83
C SER A 170 -4.70 -14.20 -9.50
N VAL A 171 -5.64 -14.97 -8.93
CA VAL A 171 -5.43 -15.70 -7.67
C VAL A 171 -4.42 -16.81 -7.87
N GLU A 172 -4.55 -17.59 -8.94
CA GLU A 172 -3.61 -18.63 -9.33
C GLU A 172 -2.23 -18.04 -9.63
N ALA A 173 -2.17 -16.97 -10.42
CA ALA A 173 -0.92 -16.28 -10.74
C ALA A 173 -0.23 -15.73 -9.48
N LEU A 174 -0.97 -15.12 -8.57
CA LEU A 174 -0.44 -14.58 -7.32
C LEU A 174 0.06 -15.71 -6.40
N THR A 175 -0.64 -16.85 -6.39
CA THR A 175 -0.20 -18.05 -5.67
C THR A 175 1.15 -18.51 -6.21
N VAL A 176 1.25 -18.77 -7.52
CA VAL A 176 2.48 -19.20 -8.19
C VAL A 176 3.63 -18.22 -7.96
N ALA A 177 3.37 -16.91 -8.03
CA ALA A 177 4.37 -15.87 -7.81
C ALA A 177 5.03 -15.92 -6.42
N PHE A 178 4.26 -16.30 -5.39
CA PHE A 178 4.72 -16.35 -3.99
C PHE A 178 5.13 -17.76 -3.52
N THR A 179 4.88 -18.82 -4.29
CA THR A 179 5.19 -20.22 -3.90
C THR A 179 6.21 -20.91 -4.79
N GLU A 180 6.18 -20.69 -6.11
CA GLU A 180 6.88 -21.55 -7.05
C GLU A 180 8.15 -20.91 -7.62
N THR A 181 9.19 -21.72 -7.82
CA THR A 181 10.35 -21.31 -8.62
C THR A 181 10.00 -21.38 -10.10
N VAL A 182 9.82 -20.22 -10.72
CA VAL A 182 9.70 -20.09 -12.17
C VAL A 182 11.10 -20.31 -12.78
N SER A 183 11.48 -21.57 -13.02
CA SER A 183 12.81 -22.00 -13.46
C SER A 183 13.09 -21.81 -14.96
N GLY A 184 12.38 -20.89 -15.63
CA GLY A 184 12.36 -20.79 -17.09
C GLY A 184 13.56 -20.07 -17.75
N ARG A 185 14.55 -19.58 -16.98
CA ARG A 185 15.75 -18.92 -17.55
C ARG A 185 17.02 -19.31 -16.78
N GLN A 186 17.92 -20.06 -17.41
CA GLN A 186 19.35 -20.02 -17.07
C GLN A 186 20.00 -18.86 -17.86
N PRO A 187 20.87 -18.02 -17.29
CA PRO A 187 21.42 -18.00 -15.94
C PRO A 187 21.04 -16.68 -15.22
N GLU A 188 19.84 -16.54 -14.67
CA GLU A 188 19.50 -15.34 -13.90
C GLU A 188 18.68 -15.69 -12.67
N VAL A 189 18.99 -15.02 -11.55
CA VAL A 189 18.31 -15.05 -10.24
C VAL A 189 16.86 -14.51 -10.32
N ARG A 190 16.31 -14.36 -11.54
CA ARG A 190 14.98 -13.81 -11.82
C ARG A 190 13.90 -14.85 -11.51
N GLY A 191 12.90 -14.45 -10.73
CA GLY A 191 11.84 -15.34 -10.21
C GLY A 191 11.96 -15.69 -8.72
N ASN A 192 12.91 -15.09 -7.99
CA ASN A 192 13.06 -15.25 -6.54
C ASN A 192 12.55 -14.06 -5.71
N GLY A 193 12.32 -12.88 -6.32
CA GLY A 193 12.00 -11.66 -5.58
C GLY A 193 10.81 -11.81 -4.63
N LEU A 194 9.65 -12.25 -5.13
CA LEU A 194 8.46 -12.43 -4.28
C LEU A 194 8.56 -13.60 -3.29
N LYS A 195 9.42 -14.59 -3.56
CA LYS A 195 9.75 -15.64 -2.58
C LYS A 195 10.64 -15.12 -1.46
N PHE A 196 11.61 -14.27 -1.77
CA PHE A 196 12.40 -13.55 -0.78
C PHE A 196 11.50 -12.65 0.06
N VAL A 197 10.62 -11.88 -0.57
CA VAL A 197 9.62 -11.05 0.13
C VAL A 197 8.80 -11.91 1.10
N ARG A 198 8.26 -13.05 0.63
CA ARG A 198 7.52 -13.98 1.49
C ARG A 198 8.31 -14.42 2.71
N SER A 199 9.56 -14.86 2.54
CA SER A 199 10.41 -15.30 3.65
C SER A 199 10.62 -14.16 4.64
N VAL A 200 11.03 -12.99 4.16
CA VAL A 200 11.29 -11.83 5.01
C VAL A 200 10.05 -11.43 5.81
N ILE A 201 8.86 -11.37 5.19
CA ILE A 201 7.62 -11.02 5.90
C ILE A 201 7.24 -12.10 6.94
N SER A 202 7.44 -13.38 6.63
CA SER A 202 7.05 -14.48 7.53
C SER A 202 7.97 -14.58 8.76
N ASP A 203 9.25 -14.24 8.59
CA ASP A 203 10.29 -14.43 9.61
C ASP A 203 10.50 -13.19 10.50
N ASN A 204 9.96 -12.02 10.12
CA ASN A 204 10.24 -10.74 10.77
C ASN A 204 8.95 -9.99 11.13
N PRO A 205 8.96 -9.00 12.06
CA PRO A 205 7.80 -8.21 12.46
C PRO A 205 7.36 -7.21 11.37
N LEU A 206 6.99 -7.75 10.22
CA LEU A 206 6.49 -7.03 9.05
C LEU A 206 5.14 -7.63 8.66
N SER A 207 4.32 -6.82 8.00
CA SER A 207 3.15 -7.29 7.26
C SER A 207 3.15 -6.74 5.85
N LEU A 208 2.50 -7.47 4.96
CA LEU A 208 2.34 -7.15 3.55
C LEU A 208 0.89 -7.35 3.13
N ASP A 209 0.28 -6.27 2.65
CA ASP A 209 -0.88 -6.35 1.78
C ASP A 209 -0.39 -6.24 0.33
N PHE A 210 -0.76 -7.17 -0.54
CA PHE A 210 -0.41 -7.14 -1.96
C PHE A 210 -1.62 -7.46 -2.83
N GLN A 211 -1.91 -6.63 -3.81
CA GLN A 211 -2.99 -6.84 -4.77
C GLN A 211 -2.47 -6.76 -6.20
N THR A 212 -3.05 -7.56 -7.09
CA THR A 212 -2.86 -7.47 -8.55
C THR A 212 -4.09 -8.01 -9.26
N GLY A 213 -4.61 -7.28 -10.25
CA GLY A 213 -5.93 -7.59 -10.81
C GLY A 213 -7.00 -7.65 -9.71
N ASN A 214 -7.75 -8.76 -9.66
CA ASN A 214 -8.74 -9.04 -8.62
C ASN A 214 -8.20 -9.98 -7.51
N ALA A 215 -6.90 -10.25 -7.42
CA ALA A 215 -6.33 -11.11 -6.39
C ALA A 215 -5.66 -10.28 -5.30
N PHE A 216 -5.91 -10.64 -4.04
CA PHE A 216 -5.36 -9.99 -2.86
C PHE A 216 -4.71 -11.02 -1.94
N LEU A 217 -3.52 -10.68 -1.44
CA LEU A 217 -2.73 -11.43 -0.49
C LEU A 217 -2.51 -10.57 0.76
N HIS A 218 -2.73 -11.16 1.93
CA HIS A 218 -2.27 -10.61 3.20
C HIS A 218 -1.27 -11.57 3.86
N MET A 219 -0.14 -11.03 4.29
CA MET A 219 0.91 -11.76 4.99
C MET A 219 1.37 -10.98 6.22
N LYS A 220 1.80 -11.71 7.24
CA LYS A 220 2.43 -11.17 8.44
C LYS A 220 3.34 -12.21 9.07
N GLN A 221 4.15 -11.77 10.04
CA GLN A 221 5.00 -12.66 10.83
C GLN A 221 4.29 -13.91 11.32
N HIS A 222 4.99 -15.04 11.27
CA HIS A 222 4.52 -16.37 11.68
C HIS A 222 3.30 -16.90 10.90
N ASN A 223 2.94 -16.28 9.77
CA ASN A 223 1.90 -16.76 8.90
C ASN A 223 2.48 -17.39 7.62
N ASN A 224 2.81 -18.68 7.70
CA ASN A 224 3.36 -19.42 6.56
C ASN A 224 2.29 -19.79 5.51
N ASN A 225 1.01 -19.75 5.89
CA ASN A 225 -0.11 -20.02 5.01
C ASN A 225 -0.45 -18.76 4.21
N LEU A 226 -0.36 -18.86 2.89
CA LEU A 226 -0.73 -17.78 1.98
C LEU A 226 -2.26 -17.72 1.88
N PHE A 227 -2.86 -16.73 2.54
CA PHE A 227 -4.27 -16.42 2.36
C PHE A 227 -4.41 -15.47 1.18
N ILE A 228 -4.71 -16.06 0.01
CA ILE A 228 -5.01 -15.34 -1.21
C ILE A 228 -6.51 -15.45 -1.47
N GLN A 229 -7.15 -14.31 -1.70
CA GLN A 229 -8.58 -14.21 -1.95
C GLN A 229 -8.87 -13.30 -3.13
N GLU A 230 -10.08 -13.41 -3.67
CA GLU A 230 -10.57 -12.41 -4.61
C GLU A 230 -10.91 -11.11 -3.87
N ALA A 231 -10.48 -10.00 -4.43
CA ALA A 231 -10.83 -8.66 -3.96
C ALA A 231 -12.12 -8.19 -4.64
N ASN A 232 -12.89 -7.35 -3.95
CA ASN A 232 -14.11 -6.73 -4.49
C ASN A 232 -13.84 -5.75 -5.64
N THR A 233 -12.57 -5.40 -5.86
CA THR A 233 -12.15 -4.43 -6.87
C THR A 233 -11.02 -5.03 -7.70
N THR A 234 -11.01 -4.74 -8.99
CA THR A 234 -9.88 -5.05 -9.87
C THR A 234 -8.99 -3.82 -10.02
N ILE A 235 -7.68 -4.01 -9.99
CA ILE A 235 -6.69 -2.94 -10.22
C ILE A 235 -5.85 -3.22 -11.45
N LYS A 236 -5.31 -2.16 -12.07
CA LYS A 236 -4.17 -2.30 -12.99
C LYS A 236 -2.88 -2.52 -12.20
N GLY A 237 -1.90 -3.19 -12.82
CA GLY A 237 -0.59 -3.42 -12.23
C GLY A 237 -0.64 -4.11 -10.87
N CYS A 238 0.05 -3.52 -9.90
CA CYS A 238 0.15 -4.01 -8.53
C CYS A 238 -0.06 -2.88 -7.52
N PHE A 239 -0.52 -3.24 -6.33
CA PHE A 239 -0.60 -2.38 -5.16
C PHE A 239 -0.04 -3.13 -3.96
N ALA A 240 0.88 -2.52 -3.22
CA ALA A 240 1.48 -3.11 -2.03
C ALA A 240 1.54 -2.12 -0.87
N THR A 241 1.28 -2.62 0.34
CA THR A 241 1.54 -1.91 1.59
C THR A 241 2.39 -2.79 2.48
N ILE A 242 3.61 -2.34 2.79
CA ILE A 242 4.54 -3.01 3.70
C ILE A 242 4.50 -2.25 5.01
N LYS A 243 4.21 -2.92 6.12
CA LYS A 243 4.11 -2.26 7.42
C LYS A 243 5.09 -2.87 8.42
N ILE A 244 5.80 -2.00 9.12
CA ILE A 244 6.65 -2.39 10.25
C ILE A 244 5.75 -2.50 11.46
N GLU A 245 5.56 -3.74 11.95
CA GLU A 245 4.73 -3.99 13.12
C GLU A 245 5.50 -3.63 14.39
N LYS A 246 4.78 -3.12 15.39
CA LYS A 246 5.37 -2.97 16.73
C LYS A 246 5.38 -4.35 17.37
N ASN A 247 6.53 -4.75 17.92
CA ASN A 247 6.59 -5.90 18.81
C ASN A 247 5.55 -5.67 19.93
N GLN A 248 4.61 -6.61 20.05
CA GLN A 248 3.68 -6.66 21.18
C GLN A 248 4.41 -7.12 22.43
#